data_AF-A0AAN8ALY0-F1
#
_entry.id   AF-A0AAN8ALY0-F1
#
_cell.length_a   1.000
_cell.length_b   1.000
_cell.length_c   1.000
_cell.angle_alpha   90.00
_cell.angle_beta   90.00
_cell.angle_gamma   90.00
#
_symmetry.space_group_name_H-M   'P 1'
#
loop_
_entity.id
_entity.type
_entity.pdbx_description
1 polymer ?
#
loop_
_entity_poly.entity_id
_entity_poly.type
_entity_poly.pdbx_seq_one_letter_code
_entity_poly.pdbx_strand_id
1 'polypeptide(L)'
;MLLVAQRLEGPFNIESVMEPIDVKISEAIMNMQDNSAQVSYRVFQGCGQPKAAGMTRSTRGVSDVFSARFRPYSPEERPTTAAGTSLDRLVFDIKEKLKLSKKFWSKLPEAMCVEDRVTAGNASDEECWNGHTKGRYFPEVQKDGLTNQLNNPEVSVDITRPDTLIRQQIMALRVMTNKLKNAYNGNDIYFQDSSDEGSGSGSGSGCTEVCPTEMDGAASEAPVVEADRRGPVDDSAPHRESSVALPTILALSALALHQLWR
;
A
#
# COMPACT_ATOMS: atom_id res chain seq x y z
N MET A 1 2.28 -11.86 -6.08
CA MET A 1 0.93 -11.29 -6.29
C MET A 1 -0.04 -12.33 -6.87
N LEU A 2 0.24 -12.94 -8.04
CA LEU A 2 -0.63 -13.98 -8.61
C LEU A 2 -0.96 -15.14 -7.65
N LEU A 3 0.02 -15.61 -6.87
CA LEU A 3 -0.20 -16.65 -5.87
C LEU A 3 -1.16 -16.22 -4.74
N VAL A 4 -1.12 -14.95 -4.35
CA VAL A 4 -2.03 -14.37 -3.34
C VAL A 4 -3.43 -14.24 -3.93
N ALA A 5 -3.56 -13.79 -5.18
CA ALA A 5 -4.86 -13.76 -5.87
C ALA A 5 -5.51 -15.15 -5.93
N GLN A 6 -4.74 -16.20 -6.20
CA GLN A 6 -5.24 -17.59 -6.18
C GLN A 6 -5.72 -18.04 -4.80
N ARG A 7 -5.10 -17.57 -3.71
CA ARG A 7 -5.58 -17.83 -2.34
C ARG A 7 -6.92 -17.12 -2.08
N LEU A 8 -7.08 -15.90 -2.58
CA LEU A 8 -8.29 -15.08 -2.44
C LEU A 8 -9.47 -15.62 -3.25
N GLU A 9 -9.23 -16.36 -4.34
CA GLU A 9 -10.29 -17.11 -5.06
C GLU A 9 -10.76 -18.37 -4.28
N GLY A 10 -10.03 -18.77 -3.23
CA GLY A 10 -10.29 -19.97 -2.46
C GLY A 10 -10.92 -19.69 -1.08
N PRO A 11 -10.72 -20.58 -0.09
CA PRO A 11 -11.32 -20.45 1.25
C PRO A 11 -10.78 -19.26 2.07
N PHE A 12 -9.76 -18.56 1.57
CA PHE A 12 -9.25 -17.33 2.16
C PHE A 12 -9.90 -16.07 1.57
N ASN A 13 -10.96 -16.23 0.76
CA ASN A 13 -11.83 -15.12 0.41
C ASN A 13 -12.49 -14.56 1.68
N ILE A 14 -12.33 -13.26 1.92
CA ILE A 14 -12.94 -12.60 3.09
C ILE A 14 -14.47 -12.67 3.06
N GLU A 15 -15.10 -12.65 1.88
CA GLU A 15 -16.56 -12.80 1.74
C GLU A 15 -16.98 -14.18 2.27
N SER A 16 -16.24 -15.24 1.96
CA SER A 16 -16.52 -16.60 2.45
C SER A 16 -16.40 -16.75 3.97
N VAL A 17 -15.60 -15.91 4.64
CA VAL A 17 -15.42 -15.94 6.10
C VAL A 17 -16.42 -15.02 6.80
N MET A 18 -16.73 -13.88 6.19
CA MET A 18 -17.66 -12.89 6.74
C MET A 18 -19.12 -13.30 6.55
N GLU A 19 -19.46 -13.99 5.46
CA GLU A 19 -20.84 -14.37 5.15
C GLU A 19 -21.50 -15.26 6.23
N PRO A 20 -20.84 -16.29 6.79
CA PRO A 20 -21.43 -17.13 7.85
C PRO A 20 -21.11 -16.66 9.27
N ILE A 21 -20.70 -15.40 9.48
CA ILE A 21 -20.25 -14.95 10.81
C ILE A 21 -21.36 -14.99 11.86
N ASP A 22 -22.60 -14.70 11.46
CA ASP A 22 -23.80 -14.75 12.30
C ASP A 22 -24.13 -16.19 12.74
N VAL A 23 -23.99 -17.15 11.82
CA VAL A 23 -24.14 -18.59 12.10
C VAL A 23 -23.06 -19.04 13.08
N LYS A 24 -21.80 -18.61 12.88
CA LYS A 24 -20.69 -18.95 13.79
C LYS A 24 -20.85 -18.35 15.18
N ILE A 25 -21.37 -17.12 15.29
CA ILE A 25 -21.72 -16.52 16.58
C ILE A 25 -22.84 -17.31 17.25
N SER A 26 -23.87 -17.69 16.50
CA SER A 26 -24.99 -18.48 17.02
C SER A 26 -24.54 -19.86 17.50
N GLU A 27 -23.66 -20.54 16.75
CA GLU A 27 -23.01 -21.79 17.13
C GLU A 27 -22.20 -21.65 18.43
N ALA A 28 -21.43 -20.57 18.56
CA ALA A 28 -20.67 -20.29 19.78
C ALA A 28 -21.57 -20.05 21.00
N ILE A 29 -22.70 -19.33 20.81
CA ILE A 29 -23.69 -19.11 21.87
C ILE A 29 -24.34 -20.44 22.28
N MET A 30 -24.77 -21.26 21.32
CA MET A 30 -25.34 -22.59 21.60
C MET A 30 -24.34 -23.47 22.35
N ASN A 31 -23.08 -23.52 21.88
CA ASN A 31 -22.02 -24.29 22.53
C ASN A 31 -21.76 -23.82 23.98
N MET A 32 -21.82 -22.51 24.24
CA MET A 32 -21.71 -21.96 25.59
C MET A 32 -22.93 -22.28 26.45
N GLN A 33 -24.14 -22.25 25.89
CA GLN A 33 -25.37 -22.60 26.61
C GLN A 33 -25.37 -24.09 27.02
N ASP A 34 -24.98 -24.98 26.12
CA ASP A 34 -24.90 -26.43 26.36
C ASP A 34 -23.84 -26.79 27.41
N ASN A 35 -22.69 -26.12 27.35
CA ASN A 35 -21.58 -26.37 28.28
C ASN A 35 -21.60 -25.47 29.52
N SER A 36 -22.63 -24.62 29.68
CA SER A 36 -22.68 -23.56 30.70
C SER A 36 -22.44 -24.07 32.12
N ALA A 37 -23.06 -25.20 32.49
CA ALA A 37 -22.91 -25.80 33.81
C ALA A 37 -21.48 -26.33 34.05
N GLN A 38 -20.88 -26.98 33.04
CA GLN A 38 -19.53 -27.53 33.15
C GLN A 38 -18.48 -26.42 33.24
N VAL A 39 -18.59 -25.39 32.38
CA VAL A 39 -17.73 -24.21 32.42
C VAL A 39 -17.86 -23.51 33.76
N SER A 40 -19.09 -23.28 34.24
CA SER A 40 -19.33 -22.64 35.55
C SER A 40 -18.73 -23.44 36.70
N TYR A 41 -18.87 -24.77 36.70
CA TYR A 41 -18.27 -25.63 37.72
C TYR A 41 -16.74 -25.52 37.76
N ARG A 42 -16.09 -25.56 36.59
CA ARG A 42 -14.62 -25.39 36.47
C ARG A 42 -14.17 -24.00 36.93
N VAL A 43 -14.92 -22.97 36.57
CA VAL A 43 -14.67 -21.59 37.01
C VAL A 43 -14.80 -21.47 38.52
N PHE A 44 -15.82 -22.06 39.14
CA PHE A 44 -16.01 -21.99 40.60
C PHE A 44 -14.92 -22.75 41.36
N GLN A 45 -14.40 -23.83 40.78
CA GLN A 45 -13.28 -24.56 41.36
C GLN A 45 -11.97 -23.75 41.34
N GLY A 46 -11.71 -22.99 40.27
CA GLY A 46 -10.48 -22.19 40.13
C GLY A 46 -10.56 -20.80 40.75
N CYS A 47 -11.69 -20.12 40.61
CA CYS A 47 -11.89 -18.72 41.02
C CYS A 47 -12.68 -18.59 42.33
N GLY A 48 -13.23 -19.68 42.86
CA GLY A 48 -14.15 -19.69 43.99
C GLY A 48 -15.62 -19.54 43.58
N GLN A 49 -16.53 -20.00 44.44
CA GLN A 49 -17.97 -19.83 44.21
C GLN A 49 -18.35 -18.35 44.30
N PRO A 50 -19.09 -17.82 43.30
CA PRO A 50 -19.57 -16.45 43.37
C PRO A 50 -20.51 -16.32 44.58
N LYS A 51 -20.28 -15.31 45.41
CA LYS A 51 -21.25 -14.95 46.46
C LYS A 51 -22.54 -14.55 45.76
N ALA A 52 -23.63 -15.28 45.99
CA ALA A 52 -24.95 -14.84 45.55
C ALA A 52 -25.17 -13.44 46.12
N ALA A 53 -25.18 -12.43 45.24
CA ALA A 53 -25.46 -11.06 45.67
C ALA A 53 -26.85 -11.09 46.29
N GLY A 54 -26.92 -10.91 47.62
CA GLY A 54 -28.16 -10.89 48.35
C GLY A 54 -29.08 -9.84 47.73
N MET A 55 -30.19 -10.31 47.17
CA MET A 55 -31.35 -9.59 46.64
C MET A 55 -31.35 -8.05 46.80
N THR A 56 -30.43 -7.34 46.15
CA THR A 56 -30.62 -5.93 45.82
C THR A 56 -31.01 -5.92 44.36
N ARG A 57 -32.32 -5.75 44.14
CA ARG A 57 -32.94 -5.62 42.82
C ARG A 57 -32.12 -4.66 41.95
N SER A 58 -31.26 -5.20 41.09
CA SER A 58 -31.00 -4.58 39.81
C SER A 58 -31.93 -5.25 38.82
N THR A 59 -33.20 -4.83 38.86
CA THR A 59 -34.11 -4.99 37.73
C THR A 59 -33.63 -4.07 36.61
N ARG A 60 -32.44 -4.33 36.05
CA ARG A 60 -32.28 -4.16 34.62
C ARG A 60 -32.77 -5.47 34.05
N GLY A 61 -34.10 -5.61 33.99
CA GLY A 61 -34.69 -6.59 33.09
C GLY A 61 -34.02 -6.35 31.75
N VAL A 62 -33.37 -7.38 31.22
CA VAL A 62 -33.09 -7.41 29.79
C VAL A 62 -34.44 -7.11 29.17
N SER A 63 -34.59 -5.91 28.62
CA SER A 63 -35.83 -5.58 27.94
C SER A 63 -35.99 -6.68 26.89
N ASP A 64 -37.12 -7.38 26.90
CA ASP A 64 -37.54 -8.34 25.86
C ASP A 64 -37.70 -7.68 24.48
N VAL A 65 -37.08 -6.52 24.28
CA VAL A 65 -36.69 -5.97 22.99
C VAL A 65 -35.40 -6.68 22.55
N PHE A 66 -35.41 -8.03 22.52
CA PHE A 66 -34.56 -8.72 21.56
C PHE A 66 -35.06 -8.23 20.21
N SER A 67 -34.34 -7.26 19.66
CA SER A 67 -34.79 -6.49 18.52
C SER A 67 -35.05 -7.48 17.39
N ALA A 68 -36.32 -7.69 17.05
CA ALA A 68 -36.78 -8.39 15.84
C ALA A 68 -36.34 -7.66 14.54
N ARG A 69 -35.26 -6.85 14.62
CA ARG A 69 -34.52 -6.28 13.51
C ARG A 69 -33.54 -7.26 12.89
N PHE A 70 -33.29 -8.41 13.51
CA PHE A 70 -32.63 -9.52 12.82
C PHE A 70 -33.61 -10.08 11.79
N ARG A 71 -33.61 -9.51 10.59
CA ARG A 71 -34.14 -10.21 9.42
C ARG A 71 -33.29 -11.46 9.23
N PRO A 72 -33.89 -12.65 9.08
CA PRO A 72 -33.19 -13.80 8.54
C PRO A 72 -32.55 -13.38 7.22
N TYR A 73 -31.23 -13.50 7.13
CA TYR A 73 -30.51 -13.27 5.89
C TYR A 73 -31.06 -14.26 4.86
N SER A 74 -31.59 -13.78 3.73
CA SER A 74 -31.89 -14.70 2.63
C SER A 74 -30.54 -15.12 2.04
N PRO A 75 -30.25 -16.43 1.89
CA PRO A 75 -28.95 -16.92 1.39
C PRO A 75 -28.59 -16.42 -0.02
N GLU A 76 -29.54 -15.79 -0.72
CA GLU A 76 -29.39 -15.35 -2.11
C GLU A 76 -28.88 -13.91 -2.21
N GLU A 77 -28.99 -13.12 -1.14
CA GLU A 77 -28.58 -11.73 -1.14
C GLU A 77 -27.07 -11.66 -0.82
N ARG A 78 -26.22 -12.12 -1.75
CA ARG A 78 -24.76 -11.94 -1.59
C ARG A 78 -24.48 -10.48 -1.27
N PRO A 79 -23.66 -10.16 -0.25
CA PRO A 79 -23.32 -8.79 0.07
C PRO A 79 -22.47 -8.25 -1.08
N THR A 80 -23.14 -7.65 -2.07
CA THR A 80 -22.45 -6.87 -3.09
C THR A 80 -21.87 -5.65 -2.39
N THR A 81 -20.60 -5.35 -2.65
CA THR A 81 -20.05 -4.04 -2.30
C THR A 81 -20.95 -2.95 -2.92
N ALA A 82 -20.99 -1.75 -2.35
CA ALA A 82 -21.92 -0.67 -2.73
C ALA A 82 -21.97 -0.29 -4.23
N ALA A 83 -21.09 -0.86 -5.06
CA ALA A 83 -21.03 -0.73 -6.51
C ALA A 83 -21.57 -1.96 -7.31
N GLY A 84 -22.09 -3.01 -6.67
CA GLY A 84 -22.62 -4.21 -7.35
C GLY A 84 -21.55 -5.19 -7.86
N THR A 85 -20.28 -5.00 -7.49
CA THR A 85 -19.16 -5.88 -7.88
C THR A 85 -18.82 -6.86 -6.76
N SER A 86 -18.70 -8.16 -7.06
CA SER A 86 -18.17 -9.15 -6.11
C SER A 86 -16.64 -9.10 -6.05
N LEU A 87 -16.05 -9.34 -4.88
CA LEU A 87 -14.60 -9.41 -4.73
C LEU A 87 -13.98 -10.42 -5.70
N ASP A 88 -14.66 -11.53 -5.96
CA ASP A 88 -14.24 -12.55 -6.94
C ASP A 88 -13.97 -11.97 -8.34
N ARG A 89 -14.86 -11.10 -8.84
CA ARG A 89 -14.68 -10.46 -10.16
C ARG A 89 -13.47 -9.55 -10.16
N LEU A 90 -13.29 -8.76 -9.10
CA LEU A 90 -12.15 -7.86 -8.96
C LEU A 90 -10.83 -8.63 -8.89
N VAL A 91 -10.79 -9.73 -8.13
CA VAL A 91 -9.60 -10.61 -8.02
C VAL A 91 -9.29 -11.24 -9.37
N PHE A 92 -10.31 -11.70 -10.10
CA PHE A 92 -10.14 -12.25 -11.45
C PHE A 92 -9.59 -11.20 -12.43
N ASP A 93 -10.17 -10.01 -12.47
CA ASP A 93 -9.73 -8.93 -13.36
C ASP A 93 -8.28 -8.53 -13.07
N ILE A 94 -7.93 -8.36 -11.79
CA ILE A 94 -6.55 -8.06 -11.38
C ILE A 94 -5.61 -9.18 -11.79
N LYS A 95 -5.99 -10.44 -11.60
CA LYS A 95 -5.17 -11.60 -12.00
C LYS A 95 -4.91 -11.62 -13.50
N GLU A 96 -5.91 -11.36 -14.33
CA GLU A 96 -5.74 -11.29 -15.79
C GLU A 96 -4.85 -10.12 -16.21
N LYS A 97 -5.06 -8.92 -15.64
CA LYS A 97 -4.19 -7.76 -15.91
C LYS A 97 -2.73 -7.99 -15.47
N LEU A 98 -2.52 -8.65 -14.33
CA LEU A 98 -1.18 -9.01 -13.85
C LEU A 98 -0.47 -10.04 -14.73
N LYS A 99 -1.22 -10.98 -15.33
CA LYS A 99 -0.64 -11.94 -16.29
C LYS A 99 -0.11 -11.22 -17.53
N LEU A 100 -0.87 -10.25 -18.05
CA LEU A 100 -0.48 -9.46 -19.21
C LEU A 100 0.76 -8.60 -18.93
N SER A 101 0.84 -8.00 -17.73
CA SER A 101 1.96 -7.11 -17.36
C SER A 101 3.23 -7.84 -16.89
N LYS A 102 3.20 -9.17 -16.67
CA LYS A 102 4.35 -9.95 -16.15
C LYS A 102 5.64 -9.76 -16.95
N LYS A 103 5.54 -9.61 -18.27
CA LYS A 103 6.69 -9.44 -19.19
C LYS A 103 6.82 -8.01 -19.72
N PHE A 104 6.19 -7.03 -19.07
CA PHE A 104 6.13 -5.64 -19.54
C PHE A 104 7.51 -5.07 -19.89
N TRP A 105 8.47 -5.12 -18.96
CA TRP A 105 9.80 -4.54 -19.17
C TRP A 105 10.65 -5.25 -20.23
N SER A 106 10.60 -6.59 -20.29
CA SER A 106 11.33 -7.38 -21.30
C SER A 106 10.72 -7.26 -22.70
N LYS A 107 9.40 -7.05 -22.79
CA LYS A 107 8.70 -6.88 -24.07
C LYS A 107 8.71 -5.44 -24.59
N LEU A 108 9.14 -4.48 -23.78
CA LEU A 108 9.14 -3.07 -24.16
C LEU A 108 9.91 -2.81 -25.47
N PRO A 109 11.13 -3.35 -25.68
CA PRO A 109 11.85 -3.13 -26.94
C PRO A 109 11.09 -3.70 -28.15
N GLU A 110 10.55 -4.91 -28.02
CA GLU A 110 9.75 -5.54 -29.07
C GLU A 110 8.50 -4.71 -29.39
N ALA A 111 7.77 -4.27 -28.36
CA ALA A 111 6.56 -3.44 -28.53
C ALA A 111 6.88 -2.12 -29.24
N MET A 112 7.99 -1.45 -28.88
CA MET A 112 8.42 -0.22 -29.54
C MET A 112 8.89 -0.44 -30.99
N CYS A 113 9.48 -1.60 -31.29
CA CYS A 113 9.93 -1.93 -32.65
C CYS A 113 8.78 -2.37 -33.58
N VAL A 114 7.71 -2.95 -33.03
CA VAL A 114 6.53 -3.39 -33.79
C VAL A 114 5.60 -2.23 -34.13
N GLU A 115 5.63 -1.12 -33.38
CA GLU A 115 4.89 0.09 -33.73
C GLU A 115 5.39 0.69 -35.07
N ASP A 116 4.44 1.25 -35.84
CA ASP A 116 4.35 1.52 -37.30
C ASP A 116 5.56 2.10 -38.08
N ARG A 117 6.76 2.21 -37.52
CA ARG A 117 7.89 2.95 -38.12
C ARG A 117 9.26 2.30 -38.02
N VAL A 118 9.42 1.19 -37.29
CA VAL A 118 10.76 0.61 -37.02
C VAL A 118 10.98 -0.71 -37.77
N THR A 119 9.95 -1.56 -37.87
CA THR A 119 10.03 -2.81 -38.64
C THR A 119 9.57 -2.59 -40.07
N ALA A 120 10.22 -3.25 -41.03
CA ALA A 120 9.87 -3.18 -42.46
C ALA A 120 8.56 -3.92 -42.80
N GLY A 121 7.67 -4.13 -41.82
CA GLY A 121 6.45 -4.90 -41.97
C GLY A 121 6.72 -6.30 -42.54
N ASN A 122 6.22 -6.54 -43.74
CA ASN A 122 6.30 -7.84 -44.44
C ASN A 122 7.53 -7.95 -45.37
N ALA A 123 8.44 -6.96 -45.36
CA ALA A 123 9.62 -7.01 -46.20
C ALA A 123 10.55 -8.15 -45.76
N SER A 124 11.17 -8.83 -46.73
CA SER A 124 12.15 -9.87 -46.44
C SER A 124 13.30 -9.31 -45.60
N ASP A 125 13.91 -10.12 -44.75
CA ASP A 125 15.06 -9.75 -43.89
C ASP A 125 16.21 -9.08 -44.67
N GLU A 126 16.31 -9.33 -45.97
CA GLU A 126 17.32 -8.77 -46.88
C GLU A 126 17.00 -7.34 -47.35
N GLU A 127 15.80 -6.83 -47.08
CA GLU A 127 15.32 -5.53 -47.55
C GLU A 127 15.16 -4.49 -46.42
N CYS A 128 15.76 -4.76 -45.25
CA CYS A 128 15.79 -3.82 -44.12
C CYS A 128 17.07 -2.97 -44.08
N TRP A 129 17.05 -1.85 -43.34
CA TRP A 129 18.25 -1.05 -43.08
C TRP A 129 18.97 -1.58 -41.83
N ASN A 130 20.23 -2.00 -41.98
CA ASN A 130 21.00 -2.62 -40.90
C ASN A 130 21.96 -1.67 -40.17
N GLY A 131 21.87 -0.36 -40.42
CA GLY A 131 22.77 0.66 -39.85
C GLY A 131 23.80 1.21 -40.84
N HIS A 132 24.17 0.45 -41.88
CA HIS A 132 25.16 0.86 -42.89
C HIS A 132 24.64 0.79 -44.32
N THR A 133 23.90 -0.26 -44.65
CA THR A 133 23.36 -0.51 -45.99
C THR A 133 21.98 -1.15 -45.89
N LYS A 134 21.30 -1.23 -47.04
CA LYS A 134 20.12 -2.07 -47.19
C LYS A 134 20.57 -3.53 -47.30
N GLY A 135 20.11 -4.39 -46.40
CA GLY A 135 20.55 -5.77 -46.29
C GLY A 135 20.28 -6.36 -44.92
N ARG A 136 20.55 -7.66 -44.75
CA ARG A 136 20.32 -8.37 -43.49
C ARG A 136 21.15 -7.84 -42.32
N TYR A 137 20.53 -7.86 -41.15
CA TYR A 137 21.20 -7.67 -39.85
C TYR A 137 21.75 -9.02 -39.34
N PHE A 138 23.07 -9.10 -39.15
CA PHE A 138 23.77 -10.32 -38.73
C PHE A 138 23.92 -10.48 -37.20
N PRO A 139 24.12 -9.41 -36.41
CA PRO A 139 24.29 -9.58 -34.97
C PRO A 139 23.05 -10.17 -34.29
N GLU A 140 23.26 -10.98 -33.26
CA GLU A 140 22.18 -11.54 -32.46
C GLU A 140 21.60 -10.51 -31.50
N VAL A 141 20.30 -10.63 -31.23
CA VAL A 141 19.60 -9.80 -30.26
C VAL A 141 20.16 -10.05 -28.86
N GLN A 142 20.63 -8.99 -28.21
CA GLN A 142 21.17 -9.07 -26.86
C GLN A 142 20.08 -9.43 -25.84
N LYS A 143 20.48 -10.15 -24.79
CA LYS A 143 19.57 -10.57 -23.72
C LYS A 143 19.15 -9.40 -22.83
N ASP A 144 18.01 -9.55 -22.17
CA ASP A 144 17.45 -8.56 -21.24
C ASP A 144 18.39 -8.22 -20.08
N GLY A 145 18.37 -6.96 -19.64
CA GLY A 145 19.04 -6.48 -18.44
C GLY A 145 20.43 -5.88 -18.67
N LEU A 146 20.82 -4.97 -17.77
CA LEU A 146 22.01 -4.11 -17.92
C LEU A 146 23.31 -4.89 -18.13
N THR A 147 23.51 -5.99 -17.40
CA THR A 147 24.74 -6.80 -17.47
C THR A 147 24.95 -7.47 -18.82
N ASN A 148 23.86 -7.76 -19.53
CA ASN A 148 23.90 -8.41 -20.84
C ASN A 148 24.17 -7.42 -21.99
N GLN A 149 24.23 -6.11 -21.70
CA GLN A 149 24.49 -5.07 -22.68
C GLN A 149 25.99 -4.74 -22.83
N LEU A 150 26.87 -5.41 -22.08
CA LEU A 150 28.32 -5.19 -22.16
C LEU A 150 28.87 -5.38 -23.58
N ASN A 151 28.36 -6.40 -24.29
CA ASN A 151 28.77 -6.76 -25.65
C ASN A 151 27.77 -6.30 -26.72
N ASN A 152 26.94 -5.29 -26.42
CA ASN A 152 25.98 -4.79 -27.40
C ASN A 152 26.73 -4.10 -28.56
N PRO A 153 26.56 -4.56 -29.82
CA PRO A 153 27.27 -4.01 -30.97
C PRO A 153 26.80 -2.60 -31.36
N GLU A 154 25.57 -2.22 -31.01
CA GLU A 154 24.95 -0.95 -31.44
C GLU A 154 25.20 0.20 -30.46
N VAL A 155 25.29 -0.09 -29.16
CA VAL A 155 25.38 0.93 -28.12
C VAL A 155 26.36 0.49 -27.04
N SER A 156 27.37 1.32 -26.77
CA SER A 156 28.26 1.14 -25.62
C SER A 156 27.55 1.55 -24.33
N VAL A 157 27.31 0.59 -23.44
CA VAL A 157 26.62 0.81 -22.16
C VAL A 157 27.60 0.63 -21.01
N ASP A 158 27.68 1.62 -20.11
CA ASP A 158 28.45 1.50 -18.87
C ASP A 158 27.68 0.70 -17.81
N ILE A 159 28.00 -0.58 -17.69
CA ILE A 159 27.35 -1.49 -16.73
C ILE A 159 27.71 -1.20 -15.27
N THR A 160 28.77 -0.40 -15.00
CA THR A 160 29.27 -0.16 -13.64
C THR A 160 28.47 0.93 -12.91
N ARG A 161 27.73 1.75 -13.66
CA ARG A 161 26.91 2.85 -13.14
C ARG A 161 25.41 2.61 -13.41
N PRO A 162 24.77 1.69 -12.67
CA PRO A 162 23.33 1.51 -12.77
C PRO A 162 22.58 2.73 -12.25
N ASP A 163 21.41 2.99 -12.84
CA ASP A 163 20.52 4.07 -12.41
C ASP A 163 20.05 3.86 -10.96
N THR A 164 20.19 4.89 -10.14
CA THR A 164 19.88 4.84 -8.71
C THR A 164 18.37 4.82 -8.45
N LEU A 165 17.57 5.51 -9.26
CA LEU A 165 16.11 5.52 -9.16
C LEU A 165 15.53 4.16 -9.53
N ILE A 166 16.02 3.53 -10.60
CA ILE A 166 15.62 2.16 -10.95
C ILE A 166 15.98 1.19 -9.83
N ARG A 167 17.17 1.33 -9.22
CA ARG A 167 17.59 0.48 -8.10
C ARG A 167 16.71 0.67 -6.86
N GLN A 168 16.27 1.88 -6.57
CA GLN A 168 15.29 2.16 -5.50
C GLN A 168 13.96 1.46 -5.76
N GLN A 169 13.43 1.55 -7.00
CA GLN A 169 12.19 0.86 -7.35
C GLN A 169 12.32 -0.67 -7.25
N ILE A 170 13.46 -1.24 -7.65
CA ILE A 170 13.75 -2.67 -7.49
C ILE A 170 13.70 -3.07 -6.01
N MET A 171 14.29 -2.26 -5.12
CA MET A 171 14.25 -2.54 -3.68
C MET A 171 12.84 -2.44 -3.11
N ALA A 172 12.06 -1.43 -3.49
CA ALA A 172 10.65 -1.32 -3.10
C ALA A 172 9.84 -2.55 -3.54
N LEU A 173 10.04 -3.00 -4.78
CA LEU A 173 9.40 -4.21 -5.31
C LEU A 173 9.83 -5.48 -4.55
N ARG A 174 11.08 -5.58 -4.11
CA ARG A 174 11.57 -6.70 -3.28
C ARG A 174 10.88 -6.72 -1.91
N VAL A 175 10.78 -5.57 -1.24
CA VAL A 175 10.07 -5.44 0.04
C VAL A 175 8.61 -5.87 -0.13
N MET A 176 7.93 -5.34 -1.14
CA MET A 176 6.54 -5.71 -1.42
C MET A 176 6.39 -7.20 -1.77
N THR A 177 7.36 -7.78 -2.48
CA THR A 177 7.37 -9.22 -2.78
C THR A 177 7.47 -10.06 -1.51
N ASN A 178 8.31 -9.66 -0.55
CA ASN A 178 8.42 -10.34 0.74
C ASN A 178 7.13 -10.23 1.55
N LYS A 179 6.52 -9.03 1.60
CA LYS A 179 5.19 -8.83 2.21
C LYS A 179 4.14 -9.77 1.60
N LEU A 180 4.11 -9.89 0.27
CA LEU A 180 3.19 -10.81 -0.42
C LEU A 180 3.49 -12.28 -0.16
N LYS A 181 4.76 -12.68 0.04
CA LYS A 181 5.13 -14.04 0.44
C LYS A 181 4.64 -14.35 1.86
N ASN A 182 4.82 -13.42 2.79
CA ASN A 182 4.33 -13.56 4.16
C ASN A 182 2.80 -13.67 4.18
N ALA A 183 2.11 -12.79 3.46
CA ALA A 183 0.66 -12.85 3.28
C ALA A 183 0.19 -14.20 2.72
N TYR A 184 0.88 -14.73 1.71
CA TYR A 184 0.58 -16.03 1.12
C TYR A 184 0.74 -17.18 2.14
N ASN A 185 1.74 -17.11 3.01
CA ASN A 185 1.99 -18.11 4.04
C ASN A 185 1.08 -17.96 5.28
N GLY A 186 0.33 -16.86 5.40
CA GLY A 186 -0.46 -16.54 6.58
C GLY A 186 0.36 -15.92 7.73
N ASN A 187 1.57 -15.44 7.44
CA ASN A 187 2.39 -14.72 8.40
C ASN A 187 1.99 -13.24 8.44
N ASP A 188 2.16 -12.60 9.60
CA ASP A 188 1.95 -11.17 9.73
C ASP A 188 2.90 -10.39 8.79
N ILE A 189 2.34 -9.38 8.13
CA ILE A 189 3.01 -8.52 7.15
C ILE A 189 3.63 -7.30 7.86
N TYR A 190 3.14 -6.94 9.05
CA TYR A 190 3.55 -5.77 9.81
C TYR A 190 4.50 -6.10 10.97
N PHE A 191 4.78 -7.38 11.25
CA PHE A 191 5.53 -7.76 12.46
C PHE A 191 7.06 -7.76 12.33
N GLN A 192 7.64 -6.94 11.45
CA GLN A 192 9.10 -6.82 11.36
C GLN A 192 9.49 -5.44 10.81
N ASP A 193 9.61 -4.46 11.71
CA ASP A 193 10.81 -3.59 11.87
C ASP A 193 10.55 -2.40 12.84
N SER A 194 10.53 -2.66 14.15
CA SER A 194 10.68 -1.60 15.16
C SER A 194 11.62 -1.99 16.31
N SER A 195 12.52 -2.97 16.12
CA SER A 195 13.47 -3.30 17.20
C SER A 195 14.82 -3.90 16.82
N ASP A 196 15.14 -4.26 15.58
CA ASP A 196 16.40 -4.99 15.31
C ASP A 196 17.41 -4.27 14.40
N GLU A 197 17.53 -2.96 14.53
CA GLU A 197 18.71 -2.21 14.07
C GLU A 197 19.17 -1.23 15.17
N GLY A 198 19.98 -1.73 16.10
CA GLY A 198 20.72 -0.89 17.06
C GLY A 198 20.64 -1.32 18.51
N SER A 199 21.32 -2.40 18.87
CA SER A 199 21.73 -2.65 20.26
C SER A 199 22.58 -1.48 20.78
N GLY A 200 21.94 -0.57 21.51
CA GLY A 200 22.57 0.46 22.34
C GLY A 200 22.08 0.31 23.77
N SER A 201 22.80 -0.47 24.58
CA SER A 201 22.55 -0.57 26.02
C SER A 201 22.82 0.77 26.70
N GLY A 202 21.75 1.50 27.04
CA GLY A 202 21.79 2.66 27.91
C GLY A 202 21.11 2.35 29.24
N SER A 203 21.88 1.85 30.21
CA SER A 203 21.41 1.71 31.60
C SER A 203 21.32 3.09 32.24
N GLY A 204 20.11 3.60 32.44
CA GLY A 204 19.82 4.78 33.27
C GLY A 204 19.19 4.35 34.57
N SER A 205 20.00 3.96 35.55
CA SER A 205 19.56 3.63 36.90
C SER A 205 18.98 4.85 37.60
N GLY A 206 17.74 4.75 38.06
CA GLY A 206 17.15 5.70 38.99
C GLY A 206 17.88 5.66 40.34
N CYS A 207 18.21 6.84 40.86
CA CYS A 207 18.56 7.05 42.25
C CYS A 207 17.74 8.23 42.77
N THR A 208 16.88 7.90 43.72
CA THR A 208 16.23 8.77 44.70
C THR A 208 17.30 9.42 45.57
N GLU A 209 17.17 10.71 45.88
CA GLU A 209 17.28 11.27 47.23
C GLU A 209 17.20 12.82 47.20
N VAL A 210 16.76 13.34 48.33
CA VAL A 210 16.17 14.66 48.62
C VAL A 210 17.14 15.86 48.53
N CYS A 211 16.59 17.05 48.19
CA CYS A 211 17.26 18.37 48.20
C CYS A 211 17.83 18.76 49.57
N PRO A 212 18.76 19.74 49.62
CA PRO A 212 18.30 21.00 50.20
C PRO A 212 18.72 22.25 49.41
N THR A 213 17.80 23.21 49.44
CA THR A 213 17.93 24.66 49.20
C THR A 213 19.13 25.29 49.92
N GLU A 214 19.62 26.42 49.35
CA GLU A 214 20.16 27.69 49.97
C GLU A 214 20.96 28.42 48.85
N MET A 215 20.42 29.46 48.19
CA MET A 215 20.47 30.91 48.49
C MET A 215 21.67 31.66 47.86
N ASP A 216 21.30 32.68 47.06
CA ASP A 216 21.98 33.94 46.66
C ASP A 216 23.20 34.02 45.71
N GLY A 217 23.08 34.95 44.74
CA GLY A 217 24.16 35.45 43.90
C GLY A 217 23.67 36.21 42.65
N ALA A 218 23.44 37.52 42.80
CA ALA A 218 22.80 38.43 41.86
C ALA A 218 23.61 38.85 40.59
N ALA A 219 22.84 39.33 39.59
CA ALA A 219 23.11 40.39 38.60
C ALA A 219 24.26 40.24 37.57
N SER A 220 23.98 40.32 36.26
CA SER A 220 23.74 41.59 35.54
C SER A 220 23.66 41.41 34.01
N GLU A 221 22.67 42.09 33.43
CA GLU A 221 22.57 42.78 32.13
C GLU A 221 23.07 42.18 30.80
N ALA A 222 22.12 42.13 29.87
CA ALA A 222 22.32 42.22 28.42
C ALA A 222 22.48 43.69 27.98
N PRO A 223 22.94 43.92 26.73
CA PRO A 223 22.32 44.98 25.95
C PRO A 223 21.90 44.53 24.54
N VAL A 224 20.76 45.11 24.14
CA VAL A 224 20.20 45.19 22.78
C VAL A 224 20.36 46.63 22.32
N VAL A 225 20.88 46.88 21.12
CA VAL A 225 20.64 48.07 20.24
C VAL A 225 21.11 47.65 18.83
N GLU A 226 20.28 47.43 17.80
CA GLU A 226 19.42 48.32 16.98
C GLU A 226 20.16 49.07 15.85
N ALA A 227 19.43 49.22 14.74
CA ALA A 227 19.85 49.32 13.35
C ALA A 227 20.31 50.71 12.87
N ASP A 228 20.99 50.78 11.70
CA ASP A 228 20.67 51.79 10.70
C ASP A 228 20.99 51.38 9.24
N ARG A 229 20.22 51.95 8.33
CA ARG A 229 20.15 51.77 6.86
C ARG A 229 21.16 52.66 6.12
N ARG A 230 21.60 52.22 4.93
CA ARG A 230 21.61 52.95 3.64
C ARG A 230 22.26 52.08 2.52
N GLY A 231 21.54 51.87 1.40
CA GLY A 231 22.08 51.28 0.15
C GLY A 231 22.60 52.37 -0.81
N PRO A 232 22.61 52.19 -2.16
CA PRO A 232 22.38 50.99 -2.98
C PRO A 232 23.43 50.78 -4.11
N VAL A 233 23.48 49.63 -4.79
CA VAL A 233 23.77 49.49 -6.26
C VAL A 233 23.17 48.15 -6.77
N ASP A 234 22.57 48.24 -7.96
CA ASP A 234 21.88 47.25 -8.79
C ASP A 234 22.58 45.91 -9.04
N ASP A 235 21.80 44.81 -9.14
CA ASP A 235 21.82 44.00 -10.35
C ASP A 235 20.55 43.12 -10.51
N SER A 236 20.18 42.89 -11.76
CA SER A 236 18.83 42.56 -12.23
C SER A 236 18.52 41.06 -12.27
N ALA A 237 17.33 40.64 -11.82
CA ALA A 237 16.76 39.29 -12.04
C ALA A 237 15.37 39.40 -12.74
N PRO A 238 15.00 38.49 -13.66
CA PRO A 238 13.79 38.65 -14.44
C PRO A 238 12.54 38.15 -13.69
N HIS A 239 11.48 38.95 -13.77
CA HIS A 239 10.14 38.64 -13.26
C HIS A 239 9.47 37.53 -14.09
N ARG A 240 8.93 36.53 -13.38
CA ARG A 240 8.05 35.48 -13.92
C ARG A 240 6.61 35.96 -13.76
N GLU A 241 6.01 36.48 -14.83
CA GLU A 241 4.60 36.85 -14.84
C GLU A 241 3.70 35.62 -14.99
N SER A 242 2.78 35.45 -14.05
CA SER A 242 1.77 34.40 -14.03
C SER A 242 0.67 34.75 -15.04
N SER A 243 0.69 34.10 -16.22
CA SER A 243 -0.34 34.29 -17.25
C SER A 243 -1.69 33.71 -16.81
N VAL A 244 -2.64 34.59 -16.49
CA VAL A 244 -4.04 34.28 -16.11
C VAL A 244 -4.90 33.90 -17.34
N ALA A 245 -4.33 33.94 -18.55
CA ALA A 245 -5.07 33.69 -19.80
C ALA A 245 -5.40 32.20 -20.05
N LEU A 246 -4.57 31.26 -19.57
CA LEU A 246 -4.79 29.83 -19.77
C LEU A 246 -6.00 29.27 -18.99
N PRO A 247 -6.21 29.58 -17.69
CA PRO A 247 -7.38 29.06 -16.97
C PRO A 247 -8.71 29.65 -17.47
N THR A 248 -8.73 30.88 -17.97
CA THR A 248 -9.95 31.52 -18.49
C THR A 248 -10.39 30.92 -19.82
N ILE A 249 -9.45 30.56 -20.69
CA ILE A 249 -9.74 29.87 -21.97
C ILE A 249 -10.31 28.46 -21.71
N LEU A 250 -9.75 27.73 -20.74
CA LEU A 250 -10.24 26.39 -20.38
C LEU A 250 -11.67 26.45 -19.81
N ALA A 251 -11.96 27.43 -18.95
CA ALA A 251 -13.30 27.59 -18.38
C ALA A 251 -14.37 27.92 -19.44
N LEU A 252 -14.03 28.77 -20.43
CA LEU A 252 -14.94 29.09 -21.53
C LEU A 252 -15.17 27.91 -22.47
N SER A 253 -14.13 27.10 -22.74
CA SER A 253 -14.27 25.88 -23.56
C SER A 253 -15.17 24.82 -22.90
N ALA A 254 -15.08 24.67 -21.57
CA ALA A 254 -15.93 23.76 -20.81
C ALA A 254 -17.39 24.20 -20.81
N LEU A 255 -17.67 25.50 -20.67
CA LEU A 255 -19.02 26.05 -20.76
C LEU A 255 -19.63 25.89 -22.17
N ALA A 256 -18.83 26.08 -23.21
CA ALA A 256 -19.28 25.87 -24.59
C ALA A 256 -19.62 24.39 -24.88
N LEU A 257 -18.79 23.45 -24.40
CA LEU A 257 -19.06 22.02 -24.53
C LEU A 257 -20.30 21.58 -23.75
N HIS A 258 -20.55 22.17 -22.59
CA HIS A 258 -21.72 21.85 -21.77
C HIS A 258 -23.04 22.37 -22.37
N GLN A 259 -22.99 23.48 -23.12
CA GLN A 259 -24.15 24.00 -23.87
C GLN A 259 -24.44 23.20 -25.15
N LEU A 260 -23.43 22.54 -25.74
CA LEU A 260 -23.58 21.69 -26.92
C LEU A 260 -24.10 20.28 -26.61
N TRP A 261 -24.14 19.88 -25.35
CA TRP A 261 -24.58 18.57 -24.87
C TRP A 261 -25.94 18.57 -24.15
N ARG A 262 -26.65 19.71 -24.15
CA ARG A 262 -28.09 19.81 -23.82
C ARG A 262 -28.88 20.10 -25.09
#